data_AF-A0A086MJX8-F1
#
_entry.id   AF-A0A086MJX8-F1
#
_cell.length_a   1.000
_cell.length_b   1.000
_cell.length_c   1.000
_cell.angle_alpha   90.00
_cell.angle_beta   90.00
_cell.angle_gamma   90.00
#
_symmetry.space_group_name_H-M   'P 1'
#
loop_
_entity.id
_entity.type
_entity.pdbx_description
1 polymer ?
#
loop_
_entity_poly.entity_id
_entity_poly.type
_entity_poly.pdbx_seq_one_letter_code
_entity_poly.pdbx_strand_id
1 'polypeptide(L)' 'MGEWIDFERWKECPQLERPGYAFEVRNAEGQSLFTACDVSLKLPSSWTSAPVQFRLVEAPKPRHSTPIPRPRS' A
#
# COMPACT_ATOMS: atom_id res chain seq x y z
N MET A 1 -5.84 -0.58 -15.13
CA MET A 1 -4.74 -0.37 -14.15
C MET A 1 -4.67 1.11 -13.88
N GLY A 2 -4.74 1.54 -12.61
CA GLY A 2 -4.79 2.97 -12.25
C GLY A 2 -3.57 3.74 -12.75
N GLU A 3 -3.78 5.02 -13.06
CA GLU A 3 -2.73 5.95 -13.46
C GLU A 3 -1.78 6.22 -12.28
N TRP A 4 -0.48 6.34 -12.58
CA TRP A 4 0.51 6.73 -11.58
C TRP A 4 0.45 8.23 -11.36
N ILE A 5 0.35 8.61 -10.09
CA ILE A 5 0.25 9.98 -9.61
C ILE A 5 1.54 10.30 -8.86
N ASP A 6 2.04 11.52 -9.03
CA ASP A 6 3.22 12.00 -8.32
C ASP A 6 2.99 12.02 -6.80
N PHE A 7 3.97 11.57 -6.02
CA PHE A 7 3.86 11.47 -4.56
C PHE A 7 3.66 12.84 -3.87
N GLU A 8 3.99 13.97 -4.52
CA GLU A 8 3.66 15.30 -4.00
C GLU A 8 2.14 15.50 -3.77
N ARG A 9 1.31 14.74 -4.49
CA ARG A 9 -0.15 14.74 -4.35
C ARG A 9 -0.66 13.74 -3.30
N TRP A 10 0.22 13.07 -2.55
CA TRP A 10 -0.18 12.09 -1.53
C TRP A 10 -1.13 12.68 -0.48
N LYS A 11 -0.97 13.97 -0.14
CA LYS A 11 -1.90 14.70 0.75
C LYS A 11 -3.36 14.71 0.25
N GLU A 12 -3.58 14.46 -1.03
CA GLU A 12 -4.91 14.37 -1.66
C GLU A 12 -5.43 12.92 -1.70
N CYS A 13 -4.71 11.94 -1.13
CA CYS A 13 -5.16 10.55 -1.09
C CYS A 13 -6.57 10.34 -0.50
N PRO A 14 -7.06 11.15 0.48
CA PRO A 14 -8.42 10.94 0.99
C PRO A 14 -9.50 11.18 -0.08
N GLN A 15 -9.21 12.01 -1.07
CA GLN A 15 -10.14 12.28 -2.19
C GLN A 15 -10.16 11.14 -3.21
N LEU A 16 -9.11 10.31 -3.22
CA LEU A 16 -8.96 9.17 -4.12
C LEU A 16 -9.31 7.85 -3.44
N GLU A 17 -9.53 7.85 -2.13
CA GLU A 17 -9.83 6.64 -1.36
C GLU A 17 -11.18 6.05 -1.78
N ARG A 18 -11.21 4.73 -1.99
CA ARG A 18 -12.40 3.99 -2.41
C ARG A 18 -12.48 2.65 -1.69
N PRO A 19 -13.67 2.21 -1.26
CA PRO A 19 -13.86 0.89 -0.68
C PRO A 19 -13.39 -0.22 -1.64
N GLY A 20 -12.64 -1.20 -1.12
CA GLY A 20 -12.10 -2.31 -1.91
C GLY A 20 -10.84 -1.98 -2.72
N TYR A 21 -10.31 -0.77 -2.57
CA TYR A 21 -9.04 -0.34 -3.17
C TYR A 21 -8.00 -0.05 -2.09
N ALA A 22 -6.73 -0.13 -2.48
CA ALA A 22 -5.56 0.27 -1.71
C ALA A 22 -4.68 1.17 -2.59
N PHE A 23 -3.78 1.91 -1.97
CA PHE A 23 -2.76 2.67 -2.66
C PHE A 23 -1.50 1.84 -2.80
N GLU A 24 -1.03 1.67 -4.03
CA GLU A 24 0.30 1.18 -4.32
C GLU A 24 1.24 2.38 -4.41
N VAL A 25 2.13 2.50 -3.44
CA VAL A 25 3.18 3.52 -3.39
C VAL A 25 4.49 2.90 -3.85
N ARG A 26 5.21 3.57 -4.73
CA ARG A 26 6.47 3.08 -5.30
C ARG A 26 7.58 4.08 -5.08
N ASN A 27 8.77 3.57 -4.74
CA ASN A 27 9.97 4.39 -4.57
C ASN A 27 10.88 4.35 -5.82
N ALA A 28 11.95 5.16 -5.79
CA ALA A 28 12.89 5.28 -6.91
C ALA A 28 13.61 3.96 -7.25
N GLU A 29 13.75 3.07 -6.28
CA GLU A 29 14.33 1.72 -6.45
C GLU A 29 13.34 0.71 -7.05
N GLY A 30 12.08 1.10 -7.25
CA GLY A 30 11.03 0.23 -7.77
C GLY A 30 10.37 -0.68 -6.75
N GLN A 31 10.68 -0.52 -5.45
CA GLN A 31 9.95 -1.20 -4.38
C GLN A 31 8.52 -0.67 -4.30
N SER A 32 7.56 -1.55 -4.09
CA SER A 32 6.14 -1.22 -4.01
C SER A 32 5.58 -1.55 -2.62
N LEU A 33 4.75 -0.66 -2.08
CA LEU A 33 4.08 -0.79 -0.80
C LEU A 33 2.58 -0.60 -1.01
N PHE A 34 1.77 -1.52 -0.51
CA PHE A 34 0.32 -1.42 -0.54
C PHE A 34 -0.18 -0.93 0.82
N THR A 35 -0.88 0.19 0.83
CA THR A 35 -1.34 0.85 2.05
C THR A 35 -2.70 1.53 1.85
N ALA A 36 -3.42 1.79 2.93
CA ALA A 36 -4.55 2.71 2.92
C ALA A 36 -4.05 4.17 2.79
N CYS A 37 -4.96 5.12 2.56
CA CYS A 37 -4.61 6.53 2.63
C CYS A 37 -4.27 6.89 4.09
N ASP A 38 -3.01 7.19 4.33
CA ASP A 38 -2.54 7.67 5.63
C ASP A 38 -1.67 8.91 5.40
N VAL A 39 -2.10 10.05 5.95
CA VAL A 39 -1.41 11.33 5.79
C VAL A 39 0.00 11.28 6.39
N SER A 40 0.21 10.45 7.40
CA SER A 40 1.51 10.19 8.02
C SER A 40 2.05 8.83 7.58
N LEU A 41 2.15 8.64 6.26
CA LEU A 41 2.58 7.38 5.64
C LEU A 41 3.79 6.77 6.36
N LYS A 42 3.56 5.65 7.05
CA LYS A 42 4.61 4.92 7.76
C LYS A 42 5.32 3.98 6.81
N LEU A 43 6.52 4.37 6.41
CA LEU A 43 7.35 3.54 5.55
C LEU A 43 7.98 2.39 6.35
N PRO A 44 8.02 1.17 5.79
CA PRO A 44 8.73 0.07 6.42
C PRO A 44 10.22 0.37 6.47
N SER A 45 10.91 -0.14 7.49
CA SER A 45 12.35 0.06 7.69
C SER A 45 13.22 -0.43 6.53
N SER A 46 12.69 -1.33 5.69
CA SER A 46 13.36 -1.85 4.49
C SER A 46 13.32 -0.91 3.29
N TRP A 47 12.73 0.28 3.42
CA TRP A 47 12.73 1.30 2.37
C TRP A 47 13.96 2.19 2.47
N THR A 48 14.82 2.12 1.45
CA THR A 48 16.05 2.92 1.36
C THR A 48 15.82 4.27 0.68
N SER A 49 14.80 4.36 -0.18
CA SER A 49 14.49 5.54 -0.99
C SER A 49 13.12 6.13 -0.71
N ALA A 50 13.01 7.44 -0.91
CA ALA A 50 11.75 8.15 -0.79
C ALA A 50 10.71 7.65 -1.82
N PRO A 51 9.42 7.62 -1.46
CA PRO A 51 8.35 7.38 -2.42
C PRO A 51 8.33 8.47 -3.50
N VAL A 52 8.11 8.07 -4.75
CA VAL A 52 8.11 8.97 -5.91
C VAL A 52 6.74 9.05 -6.60
N GLN A 53 5.97 7.97 -6.54
CA GLN A 53 4.66 7.91 -7.18
C GLN A 53 3.77 6.93 -6.45
N PHE A 54 2.47 7.13 -6.60
CA PHE A 54 1.46 6.22 -6.06
C PHE A 54 0.32 6.06 -7.07
N ARG A 55 -0.45 4.98 -6.93
CA ARG A 55 -1.68 4.78 -7.68
C ARG A 55 -2.71 4.04 -6.85
N LEU A 56 -3.97 4.21 -7.20
CA LEU A 56 -5.05 3.41 -6.63
C LEU A 56 -5.16 2.07 -7.36
N VAL A 57 -5.14 0.98 -6.62
CA VAL A 57 -5.26 -0.40 -7.11
C VAL A 57 -6.30 -1.16 -6.31
N GLU A 58 -6.85 -2.23 -6.87
CA GLU A 58 -7.73 -3.11 -6.12
C GLU A 58 -6.97 -3.71 -4.93
N ALA A 59 -7.60 -3.70 -3.75
CA ALA A 59 -6.96 -4.24 -2.56
C ALA A 59 -6.67 -5.74 -2.78
N PRO A 60 -5.46 -6.21 -2.43
CA PRO A 60 -5.14 -7.62 -2.55
C PRO A 60 -6.13 -8.43 -1.73
N LYS A 61 -6.73 -9.46 -2.34
CA LYS A 61 -7.66 -10.34 -1.62
C LYS A 61 -6.96 -10.88 -0.38
N PRO A 62 -7.59 -10.80 0.80
CA PRO A 62 -7.03 -11.40 2.00
C PRO A 62 -6.72 -12.87 1.70
N ARG A 63 -5.46 -13.26 1.85
CA ARG A 63 -5.09 -14.67 1.76
C ARG A 63 -5.71 -15.35 2.98
N HIS A 64 -6.56 -16.35 2.73
CA HIS A 64 -7.08 -17.21 3.79
C HIS A 64 -5.90 -17.74 4.61
N SER A 65 -5.85 -17.39 5.89
CA SER A 65 -4.92 -18.01 6.82
C SER A 65 -5.24 -19.49 6.90
N THR A 66 -4.22 -20.34 6.82
CA THR A 66 -4.38 -21.74 7.21
C THR A 66 -4.70 -21.78 8.71
N PRO A 67 -5.58 -22.69 9.15
CA PRO A 67 -5.94 -22.79 10.56
C PRO A 67 -4.69 -23.04 11.41
N ILE A 68 -4.63 -22.36 12.56
CA ILE A 68 -3.54 -22.51 13.54
C ILE A 68 -3.45 -24.00 13.91
N PRO A 69 -2.26 -24.63 13.85
CA PRO A 69 -2.12 -26.04 14.18
C PRO A 69 -2.57 -26.30 15.61
N ARG A 70 -3.32 -27.39 15.82
CA ARG A 70 -3.83 -27.77 17.14
C ARG A 70 -2.65 -28.02 18.10
N PRO A 71 -2.72 -27.54 19.36
CA PRO A 71 -1.69 -27.80 20.34
C PRO A 71 -1.51 -29.32 20.55
N ARG A 72 -0.26 -29.77 20.65
CA ARG A 72 0.05 -31.14 21.07
C ARG A 72 -0.16 -31.24 22.58
N SER A 73 -1.04 -32.14 23.00
CA SER A 73 -1.12 -32.65 24.38
C SER A 73 -0.25 -33.88 24.54
#